data_AF-A0A2W4NTR2-F1
#
_entry.id   AF-A0A2W4NTR2-F1
#
_cell.length_a   1.000
_cell.length_b   1.000
_cell.length_c   1.000
_cell.angle_alpha   90.00
_cell.angle_beta   90.00
_cell.angle_gamma   90.00
#
_symmetry.space_group_name_H-M   'P 1'
#
loop_
_entity.id
_entity.type
_entity.pdbx_description
1 polymer ?
#
loop_
_entity_poly.entity_id
_entity_poly.type
_entity_poly.pdbx_seq_one_letter_code
_entity_poly.pdbx_strand_id
1 'polypeptide(L)'
;MQHAEPPELKELTRRHPLPGGFDPPECFVDRVLLFGHTFHLVGITSVSASGETVTGSAADSDHAPIARAYFELFERACIVDAVAHATSEHVLLDAHGRPLGTCPSAVVFPREPPGAGFRYSVSNGVAVGQTWADASTAALAELVERDRVLRSWFGESRPEPIPLPPASILSALATAYELRAVRFPASPEDRSGSTKALETAGVFGFPRSPNHPLVYGLAAANTPHEALFRAQRECLQRLAFLWGEDIPEREPTFSPSAAYHQEFYLWPATHGRLRRWLDGGSYDPGFLVPPHPDAVQGPRFVDLTPASLRNGLLVIKAIPSSQLPLTFGKEHPFIPNERAVHYGLHPIA
;
A
#
# COMPACT_ATOMS: atom_id res chain seq x y z
N MET A 1 -23.75 -0.08 -21.92
CA MET A 1 -24.37 -1.40 -21.68
C MET A 1 -24.34 -1.63 -20.18
N GLN A 2 -25.50 -1.75 -19.52
CA GLN A 2 -25.53 -2.18 -18.11
C GLN A 2 -25.23 -3.68 -18.08
N HIS A 3 -24.00 -4.05 -17.71
CA HIS A 3 -23.68 -5.44 -17.41
C HIS A 3 -24.43 -5.82 -16.12
N ALA A 4 -25.09 -6.97 -16.12
CA ALA A 4 -25.73 -7.48 -14.92
C ALA A 4 -24.67 -7.64 -13.81
N GLU A 5 -25.03 -7.24 -12.58
CA GLU A 5 -24.17 -7.38 -11.41
C GLU A 5 -23.67 -8.84 -11.27
N PRO A 6 -22.35 -9.08 -11.08
CA PRO A 6 -21.84 -10.43 -10.90
C PRO A 6 -22.50 -11.12 -9.69
N PRO A 7 -22.95 -12.39 -9.80
CA PRO A 7 -23.61 -13.10 -8.70
C PRO A 7 -22.78 -13.16 -7.40
N GLU A 8 -21.45 -13.24 -7.54
CA GLU A 8 -20.51 -13.23 -6.41
C GLU A 8 -20.53 -11.89 -5.66
N LEU A 9 -20.56 -10.76 -6.38
CA LEU A 9 -20.62 -9.43 -5.76
C LEU A 9 -21.91 -9.23 -4.97
N LYS A 10 -23.03 -9.69 -5.53
CA LYS A 10 -24.33 -9.65 -4.86
C LYS A 10 -24.31 -10.43 -3.54
N GLU A 11 -23.66 -11.60 -3.54
CA GLU A 11 -23.53 -12.42 -2.32
C GLU A 11 -22.59 -11.79 -1.29
N LEU A 12 -21.47 -11.21 -1.73
CA LEU A 12 -20.53 -10.51 -0.85
C LEU A 12 -21.18 -9.28 -0.20
N THR A 13 -21.88 -8.46 -0.98
CA THR A 13 -22.61 -7.27 -0.49
C THR A 13 -23.71 -7.65 0.50
N ARG A 14 -24.34 -8.82 0.33
CA ARG A 14 -25.33 -9.34 1.27
C ARG A 14 -24.72 -9.82 2.58
N ARG A 15 -23.58 -10.52 2.52
CA ARG A 15 -22.90 -11.09 3.71
C ARG A 15 -22.11 -10.04 4.50
N HIS A 16 -21.50 -9.10 3.80
CA HIS A 16 -20.55 -8.14 4.34
C HIS A 16 -20.85 -6.74 3.81
N PRO A 17 -22.03 -6.17 4.08
CA PRO A 17 -22.43 -4.90 3.50
C PRO A 17 -21.44 -3.80 3.85
N LEU A 18 -21.26 -2.83 2.95
CA LEU A 18 -20.52 -1.61 3.25
C LEU A 18 -21.12 -0.88 4.46
N PRO A 19 -20.36 -0.02 5.15
CA PRO A 19 -20.89 0.85 6.20
C PRO A 19 -22.10 1.66 5.72
N GLY A 20 -22.91 2.15 6.66
CA GLY A 20 -24.10 2.93 6.34
C GLY A 20 -23.75 4.20 5.56
N GLY A 21 -24.55 4.52 4.53
CA GLY A 21 -24.38 5.74 3.74
C GLY A 21 -23.50 5.60 2.50
N PHE A 22 -23.11 4.39 2.10
CA PHE A 22 -22.49 4.13 0.81
C PHE A 22 -23.52 3.71 -0.25
N ASP A 23 -23.33 4.18 -1.47
CA ASP A 23 -24.10 3.72 -2.63
C ASP A 23 -23.81 2.24 -2.94
N PRO A 24 -24.75 1.51 -3.57
CA PRO A 24 -24.51 0.15 -4.03
C PRO A 24 -23.22 0.06 -4.88
N PRO A 25 -22.35 -0.93 -4.65
CA PRO A 25 -21.10 -1.03 -5.40
C PRO A 25 -21.34 -1.21 -6.90
N GLU A 26 -20.65 -0.41 -7.71
CA GLU A 26 -20.58 -0.59 -9.16
C GLU A 26 -19.34 -1.40 -9.50
N CYS A 27 -19.47 -2.39 -10.40
CA CYS A 27 -18.38 -3.32 -10.72
C CYS A 27 -18.11 -3.34 -12.22
N PHE A 28 -16.85 -3.24 -12.58
CA PHE A 28 -16.37 -3.58 -13.91
C PHE A 28 -15.52 -4.85 -13.85
N VAL A 29 -15.66 -5.65 -14.90
CA VAL A 29 -14.85 -6.86 -15.12
C VAL A 29 -14.33 -6.81 -16.54
N ASP A 30 -13.02 -6.92 -16.70
CA ASP A 30 -12.37 -6.91 -18.01
C ASP A 30 -11.29 -8.00 -18.12
N ARG A 31 -10.71 -8.14 -19.31
CA ARG A 31 -9.59 -9.05 -19.58
C ARG A 31 -8.53 -8.34 -20.40
N VAL A 32 -7.28 -8.56 -20.02
CA VAL A 32 -6.12 -8.07 -20.76
C VAL A 32 -5.19 -9.21 -21.14
N LEU A 33 -4.63 -9.17 -22.35
CA LEU A 33 -3.64 -10.12 -22.82
C LEU A 33 -2.24 -9.56 -22.62
N LEU A 34 -1.51 -10.08 -21.63
CA LEU A 34 -0.14 -9.71 -21.34
C LEU A 34 0.76 -10.85 -21.79
N PHE A 35 1.59 -10.62 -22.82
CA PHE A 35 2.62 -11.56 -23.27
C PHE A 35 2.10 -13.00 -23.53
N GLY A 36 0.90 -13.11 -24.08
CA GLY A 36 0.27 -14.42 -24.37
C GLY A 36 -0.51 -15.03 -23.21
N HIS A 37 -0.61 -14.33 -22.08
CA HIS A 37 -1.37 -14.75 -20.90
C HIS A 37 -2.56 -13.82 -20.67
N THR A 38 -3.74 -14.39 -20.43
CA THR A 38 -4.94 -13.64 -20.10
C THR A 38 -4.94 -13.32 -18.61
N PHE A 39 -5.21 -12.07 -18.28
CA PHE A 39 -5.46 -11.60 -16.92
C PHE A 39 -6.87 -11.05 -16.82
N HIS A 40 -7.56 -11.43 -15.75
CA HIS A 40 -8.86 -10.88 -15.40
C HIS A 40 -8.67 -9.67 -14.50
N LEU A 41 -9.30 -8.57 -14.87
CA LEU A 41 -9.31 -7.32 -14.11
C LEU A 41 -10.69 -7.16 -13.46
N VAL A 42 -10.71 -6.82 -12.18
CA VAL A 42 -11.93 -6.40 -11.50
C VAL A 42 -11.64 -5.10 -10.78
N GLY A 43 -12.46 -4.08 -11.03
CA GLY A 43 -12.52 -2.92 -10.16
C GLY A 43 -13.95 -2.66 -9.72
N ILE A 44 -14.08 -2.24 -8.46
CA ILE A 44 -15.35 -1.98 -7.82
C ILE A 44 -15.28 -0.60 -7.20
N THR A 45 -16.34 0.18 -7.36
CA THR A 45 -16.42 1.56 -6.85
C THR A 45 -17.69 1.77 -6.06
N SER A 46 -17.63 2.62 -5.04
CA SER A 46 -18.81 3.09 -4.30
C SER A 46 -18.56 4.52 -3.84
N VAL A 47 -19.64 5.27 -3.60
CA VAL A 47 -19.59 6.67 -3.18
C VAL A 47 -20.21 6.78 -1.80
N SER A 48 -19.55 7.46 -0.88
CA SER A 48 -20.06 7.73 0.46
C SER A 48 -21.10 8.86 0.45
N ALA A 49 -21.84 9.01 1.54
CA ALA A 49 -22.81 10.09 1.72
C ALA A 49 -22.18 11.50 1.69
N SER A 50 -20.86 11.61 1.93
CA SER A 50 -20.11 12.87 1.79
C SER A 50 -19.60 13.13 0.36
N GLY A 51 -19.88 12.22 -0.58
CA GLY A 51 -19.43 12.29 -1.96
C GLY A 51 -18.01 11.75 -2.20
N GLU A 52 -17.41 11.07 -1.22
CA GLU A 52 -16.09 10.48 -1.36
C GLU A 52 -16.18 9.15 -2.12
N THR A 53 -15.44 9.03 -3.23
CA THR A 53 -15.37 7.78 -4.00
C THR A 53 -14.30 6.87 -3.42
N VAL A 54 -14.71 5.65 -3.06
CA VAL A 54 -13.81 4.56 -2.68
C VAL A 54 -13.79 3.51 -3.79
N THR A 55 -12.63 2.90 -3.99
CA THR A 55 -12.44 1.88 -5.03
C THR A 55 -11.81 0.63 -4.43
N GLY A 56 -11.93 -0.51 -5.08
CA GLY A 56 -11.15 -1.70 -4.79
C GLY A 56 -10.81 -2.40 -6.10
N SER A 57 -9.60 -2.96 -6.22
CA SER A 57 -9.08 -3.39 -7.51
C SER A 57 -8.23 -4.65 -7.39
N ALA A 58 -8.49 -5.64 -8.23
CA ALA A 58 -7.70 -6.85 -8.23
C ALA A 58 -7.53 -7.39 -9.65
N ALA A 59 -6.37 -8.02 -9.88
CA ALA A 59 -6.11 -8.79 -11.07
C ALA A 59 -5.63 -10.19 -10.74
N ASP A 60 -5.97 -11.15 -11.59
CA ASP A 60 -5.59 -12.56 -11.45
C ASP A 60 -5.55 -13.28 -12.81
N SER A 61 -4.73 -14.32 -12.97
CA SER A 61 -4.59 -15.06 -14.23
C SER A 61 -5.70 -16.09 -14.44
N ASP A 62 -6.33 -16.56 -13.37
CA ASP A 62 -7.15 -17.77 -13.44
C ASP A 62 -8.64 -17.45 -13.59
N HIS A 63 -9.13 -16.43 -12.88
CA HIS A 63 -10.53 -16.03 -12.83
C HIS A 63 -10.69 -14.58 -12.38
N ALA A 64 -11.87 -13.99 -12.56
CA ALA A 64 -12.16 -12.63 -12.10
C ALA A 64 -12.08 -12.54 -10.56
N PRO A 65 -11.13 -11.77 -9.99
CA PRO A 65 -10.91 -11.74 -8.53
C PRO A 65 -11.88 -10.81 -7.80
N ILE A 66 -13.19 -11.08 -7.91
CA ILE A 66 -14.26 -10.21 -7.38
C ILE A 66 -14.15 -10.04 -5.86
N ALA A 67 -13.96 -11.14 -5.11
CA ALA A 67 -13.81 -11.07 -3.66
C ALA A 67 -12.63 -10.20 -3.21
N ARG A 68 -11.47 -10.28 -3.89
CA ARG A 68 -10.29 -9.48 -3.54
C ARG A 68 -10.55 -7.99 -3.76
N ALA A 69 -11.10 -7.62 -4.91
CA ALA A 69 -11.47 -6.24 -5.20
C ALA A 69 -12.54 -5.72 -4.21
N TYR A 70 -13.50 -6.57 -3.84
CA TYR A 70 -14.55 -6.22 -2.87
C TYR A 70 -14.00 -5.96 -1.48
N PHE A 71 -13.09 -6.81 -0.97
CA PHE A 71 -12.56 -6.60 0.38
C PHE A 71 -11.61 -5.40 0.47
N GLU A 72 -10.92 -5.03 -0.60
CA GLU A 72 -10.20 -3.75 -0.68
C GLU A 72 -11.16 -2.55 -0.66
N LEU A 73 -12.27 -2.62 -1.40
CA LEU A 73 -13.32 -1.59 -1.35
C LEU A 73 -13.90 -1.48 0.07
N PHE A 74 -14.22 -2.61 0.70
CA PHE A 74 -14.78 -2.70 2.04
C PHE A 74 -13.85 -2.08 3.08
N GLU A 75 -12.55 -2.35 2.99
CA GLU A 75 -11.53 -1.75 3.83
C GLU A 75 -11.55 -0.22 3.73
N ARG A 76 -11.51 0.30 2.50
CA ARG A 76 -11.52 1.75 2.24
C ARG A 76 -12.80 2.40 2.72
N ALA A 77 -13.95 1.75 2.52
CA ALA A 77 -15.22 2.24 3.04
C ALA A 77 -15.23 2.32 4.58
N CYS A 78 -14.67 1.31 5.27
CA CYS A 78 -14.56 1.32 6.73
C CYS A 78 -13.59 2.41 7.24
N ILE A 79 -12.50 2.70 6.50
CA ILE A 79 -11.60 3.81 6.84
C ILE A 79 -12.33 5.15 6.74
N VAL A 80 -13.05 5.39 5.63
CA VAL A 80 -13.83 6.63 5.44
C VAL A 80 -14.89 6.78 6.53
N ASP A 81 -15.62 5.70 6.84
CA ASP A 81 -16.60 5.68 7.93
C ASP A 81 -15.97 5.99 9.30
N ALA A 82 -14.82 5.37 9.61
CA ALA A 82 -14.11 5.59 10.86
C ALA A 82 -13.55 7.02 10.99
N VAL A 83 -13.13 7.64 9.88
CA VAL A 83 -12.70 9.05 9.86
C VAL A 83 -13.89 9.99 10.06
N ALA A 84 -15.02 9.72 9.41
CA ALA A 84 -16.23 10.53 9.52
C ALA A 84 -16.85 10.47 10.92
N HIS A 85 -16.77 9.30 11.57
CA HIS A 85 -17.30 9.05 12.92
C HIS A 85 -16.20 8.97 13.99
N ALA A 86 -15.07 9.64 13.75
CA ALA A 86 -13.92 9.62 14.65
C ALA A 86 -14.31 10.09 16.07
N THR A 87 -14.07 9.24 17.05
CA THR A 87 -14.17 9.57 18.48
C THR A 87 -12.97 10.43 18.90
N SER A 88 -13.00 11.02 20.11
CA SER A 88 -11.81 11.71 20.64
C SER A 88 -10.65 10.75 20.92
N GLU A 89 -10.98 9.53 21.36
CA GLU A 89 -10.03 8.47 21.71
C GLU A 89 -10.46 7.11 21.15
N HIS A 90 -9.47 6.25 20.90
CA HIS A 90 -9.65 4.88 20.47
C HIS A 90 -8.99 3.92 21.47
N VAL A 91 -9.60 2.76 21.68
CA VAL A 91 -8.99 1.69 22.49
C VAL A 91 -7.79 1.12 21.73
N LEU A 92 -6.63 1.12 22.38
CA LEU A 92 -5.42 0.47 21.90
C LEU A 92 -5.43 -1.01 22.30
N LEU A 93 -5.10 -1.87 21.36
CA LEU A 93 -5.10 -3.32 21.50
C LEU A 93 -3.71 -3.89 21.14
N ASP A 94 -3.32 -5.00 21.77
CA ASP A 94 -2.10 -5.74 21.42
C ASP A 94 -2.31 -6.73 20.25
N ALA A 95 -1.27 -7.47 19.88
CA ALA A 95 -1.34 -8.51 18.84
C ALA A 95 -2.33 -9.65 19.14
N HIS A 96 -2.83 -9.76 20.37
CA HIS A 96 -3.82 -10.75 20.81
C HIS A 96 -5.21 -10.16 21.05
N GLY A 97 -5.41 -8.88 20.73
CA GLY A 97 -6.69 -8.18 20.90
C GLY A 97 -6.96 -7.77 22.35
N ARG A 98 -5.93 -7.72 23.20
CA ARG A 98 -6.07 -7.31 24.61
C ARG A 98 -5.89 -5.80 24.75
N PRO A 99 -6.72 -5.12 25.55
CA PRO A 99 -6.58 -3.69 25.82
C PRO A 99 -5.22 -3.32 26.43
N LEU A 100 -4.59 -2.30 25.85
CA LEU A 100 -3.36 -1.66 26.34
C LEU A 100 -3.61 -0.26 26.92
N GLY A 101 -4.78 0.33 26.65
CA GLY A 101 -5.13 1.70 27.05
C GLY A 101 -5.94 2.39 25.95
N THR A 102 -5.85 3.72 25.89
CA THR A 102 -6.45 4.52 24.82
C THR A 102 -5.39 5.37 24.11
N CYS A 103 -5.69 5.81 22.89
CA CYS A 103 -4.93 6.83 22.19
C CYS A 103 -5.84 7.89 21.56
N PRO A 104 -5.36 9.14 21.40
CA PRO A 104 -6.11 10.17 20.70
C PRO A 104 -6.36 9.80 19.24
N SER A 105 -7.48 10.24 18.67
CA SER A 105 -7.78 10.01 17.25
C SER A 105 -6.74 10.56 16.28
N ALA A 106 -6.05 11.63 16.64
CA ALA A 106 -4.94 12.18 15.85
C ALA A 106 -3.75 11.22 15.70
N VAL A 107 -3.64 10.18 16.53
CA VAL A 107 -2.64 9.10 16.37
C VAL A 107 -3.10 8.07 15.31
N VAL A 108 -4.41 7.82 15.24
CA VAL A 108 -5.02 6.85 14.31
C VAL A 108 -5.18 7.47 12.91
N PHE A 109 -5.65 8.72 12.87
CA PHE A 109 -5.90 9.51 11.67
C PHE A 109 -5.20 10.87 11.79
N PRO A 110 -3.86 10.89 11.65
CA PRO A 110 -3.11 12.14 11.71
C PRO A 110 -3.52 13.08 10.59
N ARG A 111 -3.54 14.38 10.90
CA ARG A 111 -3.85 15.44 9.94
C ARG A 111 -2.62 16.29 9.71
N GLU A 112 -2.42 16.67 8.46
CA GLU A 112 -1.36 17.60 8.08
C GLU A 112 -1.62 19.01 8.66
N PRO A 113 -0.57 19.74 9.09
CA PRO A 113 -0.69 21.15 9.42
C PRO A 113 -1.14 21.98 8.19
N PRO A 114 -1.83 23.12 8.39
CA PRO A 114 -2.16 24.03 7.30
C PRO A 114 -0.91 24.44 6.50
N GLY A 115 -0.95 24.25 5.18
CA GLY A 115 0.14 24.60 4.28
C GLY A 115 1.27 23.58 4.19
N ALA A 116 1.15 22.40 4.82
CA ALA A 116 2.12 21.33 4.69
C ALA A 116 2.27 20.88 3.22
N GLY A 117 3.51 20.61 2.79
CA GLY A 117 3.80 20.06 1.47
C GLY A 117 3.50 18.56 1.32
N PHE A 118 2.74 17.99 2.26
CA PHE A 118 2.40 16.58 2.34
C PHE A 118 1.02 16.32 2.94
N ARG A 119 0.48 15.12 2.73
CA ARG A 119 -0.73 14.59 3.35
C ARG A 119 -0.50 13.18 3.88
N TYR A 120 -1.06 12.84 5.05
CA TYR A 120 -0.96 11.48 5.57
C TYR A 120 -1.80 10.49 4.76
N SER A 121 -1.27 9.28 4.54
CA SER A 121 -2.09 8.16 4.08
C SER A 121 -2.92 7.62 5.24
N VAL A 122 -4.24 7.72 5.13
CA VAL A 122 -5.16 7.22 6.16
C VAL A 122 -5.30 5.70 6.15
N SER A 123 -5.01 5.06 5.01
CA SER A 123 -5.08 3.60 4.83
C SER A 123 -3.80 2.87 5.25
N ASN A 124 -2.69 3.57 5.48
CA ASN A 124 -1.42 2.94 5.83
C ASN A 124 -1.54 2.05 7.07
N GLY A 125 -1.25 0.76 6.89
CA GLY A 125 -1.30 -0.23 7.94
C GLY A 125 -2.72 -0.60 8.35
N VAL A 126 -3.68 -0.59 7.42
CA VAL A 126 -5.05 -1.07 7.66
C VAL A 126 -5.23 -2.40 6.93
N ALA A 127 -5.88 -3.37 7.56
CA ALA A 127 -6.18 -4.63 6.90
C ALA A 127 -7.53 -5.20 7.33
N VAL A 128 -8.19 -5.86 6.39
CA VAL A 128 -9.38 -6.71 6.63
C VAL A 128 -8.96 -8.15 6.92
N GLY A 129 -9.62 -8.79 7.90
CA GLY A 129 -9.43 -10.22 8.18
C GLY A 129 -10.64 -10.84 8.85
N GLN A 130 -10.71 -12.17 8.83
CA GLN A 130 -11.76 -12.93 9.50
C GLN A 130 -11.51 -13.07 11.00
N THR A 131 -10.23 -13.04 11.40
CA THR A 131 -9.80 -13.12 12.80
C THR A 131 -8.89 -11.95 13.14
N TRP A 132 -8.78 -11.67 14.45
CA TRP A 132 -7.90 -10.61 14.94
C TRP A 132 -6.45 -10.86 14.52
N ALA A 133 -6.00 -12.11 14.62
CA ALA A 133 -4.63 -12.50 14.25
C ALA A 133 -4.34 -12.24 12.78
N ASP A 134 -5.27 -12.58 11.88
CA ASP A 134 -5.10 -12.39 10.44
C ASP A 134 -5.02 -10.90 10.08
N ALA A 135 -6.01 -10.12 10.55
CA ALA A 135 -6.08 -8.67 10.27
C ALA A 135 -4.91 -7.91 10.89
N SER A 136 -4.54 -8.19 12.15
CA SER A 136 -3.41 -7.51 12.82
C SER A 136 -2.06 -7.87 12.19
N THR A 137 -1.86 -9.12 11.74
CA THR A 137 -0.64 -9.53 11.03
C THR A 137 -0.53 -8.83 9.69
N ALA A 138 -1.61 -8.77 8.90
CA ALA A 138 -1.64 -8.09 7.61
C ALA A 138 -1.41 -6.57 7.76
N ALA A 139 -2.11 -5.92 8.70
CA ALA A 139 -1.95 -4.50 9.00
C ALA A 139 -0.51 -4.16 9.43
N LEU A 140 0.10 -5.00 10.27
CA LEU A 140 1.50 -4.81 10.68
C LEU A 140 2.47 -5.01 9.52
N ALA A 141 2.23 -6.01 8.67
CA ALA A 141 3.07 -6.26 7.49
C ALA A 141 3.07 -5.05 6.55
N GLU A 142 1.91 -4.50 6.21
CA GLU A 142 1.83 -3.30 5.37
C GLU A 142 2.56 -2.11 6.02
N LEU A 143 2.34 -1.87 7.32
CA LEU A 143 3.01 -0.78 8.03
C LEU A 143 4.55 -0.93 7.99
N VAL A 144 5.07 -2.14 8.18
CA VAL A 144 6.51 -2.43 8.13
C VAL A 144 7.06 -2.32 6.71
N GLU A 145 6.29 -2.75 5.70
CA GLU A 145 6.66 -2.58 4.30
C GLU A 145 6.88 -1.11 3.97
N ARG A 146 5.88 -0.26 4.25
CA ARG A 146 5.96 1.17 3.95
C ARG A 146 7.10 1.85 4.73
N ASP A 147 7.26 1.52 6.01
CA ASP A 147 8.36 2.03 6.82
C ASP A 147 9.73 1.72 6.20
N ARG A 148 10.02 0.46 5.86
CA ARG A 148 11.34 0.08 5.36
C ARG A 148 11.64 0.66 3.98
N VAL A 149 10.63 0.78 3.13
CA VAL A 149 10.75 1.47 1.84
C VAL A 149 11.07 2.96 2.04
N LEU A 150 10.34 3.65 2.94
CA LEU A 150 10.59 5.06 3.26
C LEU A 150 11.95 5.29 3.91
N ARG A 151 12.37 4.44 4.84
CA ARG A 151 13.70 4.54 5.47
C ARG A 151 14.81 4.37 4.45
N SER A 152 14.64 3.41 3.53
CA SER A 152 15.61 3.18 2.48
C SER A 152 15.71 4.37 1.52
N TRP A 153 14.57 4.92 1.17
CA TRP A 153 14.42 6.09 0.34
C TRP A 153 15.07 7.34 0.90
N PHE A 154 14.82 7.62 2.18
CA PHE A 154 15.45 8.74 2.86
C PHE A 154 16.90 8.46 3.22
N GLY A 155 17.43 7.28 2.90
CA GLY A 155 18.86 7.00 2.94
C GLY A 155 19.37 6.37 4.22
N GLU A 156 18.49 5.97 5.13
CA GLU A 156 18.89 5.24 6.35
C GLU A 156 19.35 3.81 6.02
N SER A 157 18.73 3.18 5.02
CA SER A 157 19.07 1.83 4.60
C SER A 157 19.25 1.70 3.09
N ARG A 158 20.13 0.79 2.68
CA ARG A 158 20.40 0.54 1.27
C ARG A 158 19.48 -0.58 0.76
N PRO A 159 18.78 -0.43 -0.38
CA PRO A 159 18.14 -1.56 -1.03
C PRO A 159 19.19 -2.61 -1.44
N GLU A 160 18.90 -3.87 -1.19
CA GLU A 160 19.83 -4.97 -1.47
C GLU A 160 19.30 -5.82 -2.62
N PRO A 161 20.01 -5.91 -3.76
CA PRO A 161 19.58 -6.75 -4.86
C PRO A 161 19.44 -8.22 -4.44
N ILE A 162 18.33 -8.84 -4.84
CA ILE A 162 18.08 -10.27 -4.63
C ILE A 162 17.75 -10.93 -5.97
N PRO A 163 18.11 -12.22 -6.17
CA PRO A 163 17.80 -12.92 -7.40
C PRO A 163 16.30 -13.15 -7.52
N LEU A 164 15.75 -12.94 -8.72
CA LEU A 164 14.43 -13.46 -9.07
C LEU A 164 14.52 -14.98 -9.29
N PRO A 165 13.59 -15.77 -8.77
CA PRO A 165 13.58 -17.21 -9.00
C PRO A 165 13.37 -17.51 -10.49
N PRO A 166 14.00 -18.57 -11.06
CA PRO A 166 13.81 -18.94 -12.47
C PRO A 166 12.35 -19.19 -12.85
N ALA A 167 11.55 -19.70 -11.92
CA ALA A 167 10.10 -19.92 -12.07
C ALA A 167 9.26 -18.71 -11.59
N SER A 168 9.81 -17.49 -11.67
CA SER A 168 9.07 -16.26 -11.35
C SER A 168 7.83 -16.13 -12.22
N ILE A 169 6.73 -15.65 -11.62
CA ILE A 169 5.50 -15.32 -12.36
C ILE A 169 5.72 -14.18 -13.36
N LEU A 170 6.82 -13.42 -13.23
CA LEU A 170 7.21 -12.34 -14.13
C LEU A 170 8.16 -12.79 -15.24
N SER A 171 8.51 -14.09 -15.32
CA SER A 171 9.45 -14.61 -16.32
C SER A 171 9.04 -14.26 -17.76
N ALA A 172 7.73 -14.28 -18.05
CA ALA A 172 7.17 -13.85 -19.35
C ALA A 172 7.45 -12.37 -19.69
N LEU A 173 7.70 -11.52 -18.70
CA LEU A 173 7.95 -10.09 -18.88
C LEU A 173 9.41 -9.76 -19.24
N ALA A 174 10.35 -10.70 -19.05
CA ALA A 174 11.79 -10.41 -19.11
C ALA A 174 12.28 -9.90 -20.49
N THR A 175 11.54 -10.16 -21.56
CA THR A 175 11.83 -9.67 -22.91
C THR A 175 11.43 -8.21 -23.10
N ALA A 176 10.39 -7.75 -22.42
CA ALA A 176 9.86 -6.39 -22.52
C ALA A 176 10.29 -5.48 -21.37
N TYR A 177 10.77 -6.07 -20.28
CA TYR A 177 11.16 -5.38 -19.06
C TYR A 177 12.57 -5.75 -18.62
N GLU A 178 13.27 -4.79 -18.03
CA GLU A 178 14.36 -5.08 -17.10
C GLU A 178 13.75 -5.26 -15.71
N LEU A 179 13.75 -6.49 -15.22
CA LEU A 179 13.22 -6.82 -13.90
C LEU A 179 14.31 -6.70 -12.85
N ARG A 180 14.01 -6.02 -11.75
CA ARG A 180 14.85 -5.93 -10.56
C ARG A 180 14.07 -6.36 -9.33
N ALA A 181 14.67 -7.19 -8.50
CA ALA A 181 14.15 -7.49 -7.17
C ALA A 181 15.14 -7.00 -6.12
N VAL A 182 14.61 -6.42 -5.05
CA VAL A 182 15.40 -5.91 -3.92
C VAL A 182 14.78 -6.32 -2.60
N ARG A 183 15.62 -6.47 -1.58
CA ARG A 183 15.24 -6.53 -0.18
C ARG A 183 15.41 -5.14 0.44
N PHE A 184 14.47 -4.74 1.29
CA PHE A 184 14.57 -3.56 2.14
C PHE A 184 14.88 -4.02 3.57
N PRO A 185 16.11 -3.86 4.05
CA PRO A 185 16.50 -4.35 5.36
C PRO A 185 15.85 -3.54 6.48
N ALA A 186 15.65 -4.19 7.63
CA ALA A 186 15.18 -3.52 8.84
C ALA A 186 16.19 -2.46 9.31
N SER A 187 15.71 -1.39 9.96
CA SER A 187 16.59 -0.43 10.62
C SER A 187 17.36 -1.11 11.76
N PRO A 188 18.66 -0.79 11.94
CA PRO A 188 19.42 -1.21 13.12
C PRO A 188 18.75 -0.80 14.43
N GLU A 189 18.06 0.34 14.43
CA GLU A 189 17.35 0.93 15.57
C GLU A 189 15.93 0.37 15.76
N ASP A 190 15.45 -0.55 14.91
CA ASP A 190 14.23 -1.26 15.22
C ASP A 190 14.44 -2.01 16.54
N ARG A 191 13.52 -1.89 17.50
CA ARG A 191 13.61 -2.56 18.81
C ARG A 191 12.55 -3.63 18.98
N SER A 192 11.59 -3.72 18.06
CA SER A 192 10.50 -4.66 18.14
C SER A 192 10.86 -5.97 17.44
N GLY A 193 10.86 -7.07 18.21
CA GLY A 193 11.16 -8.39 17.67
C GLY A 193 10.17 -8.83 16.58
N SER A 194 8.91 -8.41 16.67
CA SER A 194 7.87 -8.75 15.69
C SER A 194 8.05 -8.03 14.36
N THR A 195 8.47 -6.75 14.39
CA THR A 195 8.71 -5.96 13.17
C THR A 195 10.03 -6.36 12.52
N LYS A 196 11.05 -6.73 13.32
CA LYS A 196 12.30 -7.32 12.82
C LYS A 196 12.12 -8.65 12.12
N ALA A 197 11.17 -9.47 12.58
CA ALA A 197 10.93 -10.81 12.03
C ALA A 197 10.34 -10.78 10.61
N LEU A 198 9.74 -9.67 10.20
CA LEU A 198 9.21 -9.53 8.85
C LEU A 198 10.34 -9.30 7.84
N GLU A 199 10.14 -9.75 6.62
CA GLU A 199 11.01 -9.56 5.46
C GLU A 199 10.28 -8.67 4.47
N THR A 200 10.98 -7.68 3.90
CA THR A 200 10.37 -6.72 2.97
C THR A 200 11.09 -6.76 1.65
N ALA A 201 10.33 -6.96 0.57
CA ALA A 201 10.84 -7.08 -0.78
C ALA A 201 10.12 -6.10 -1.70
N GLY A 202 10.82 -5.69 -2.76
CA GLY A 202 10.25 -4.95 -3.87
C GLY A 202 10.64 -5.57 -5.20
N VAL A 203 9.74 -5.51 -6.16
CA VAL A 203 9.99 -5.94 -7.54
C VAL A 203 9.62 -4.80 -8.47
N PHE A 204 10.52 -4.48 -9.39
CA PHE A 204 10.42 -3.35 -10.30
C PHE A 204 10.62 -3.84 -11.73
N GLY A 205 9.67 -3.52 -12.60
CA GLY A 205 9.76 -3.72 -14.04
C GLY A 205 10.01 -2.40 -14.74
N PHE A 206 11.26 -2.19 -15.18
CA PHE A 206 11.60 -1.05 -16.02
C PHE A 206 11.33 -1.37 -17.48
N PRO A 207 10.46 -0.61 -18.17
CA PRO A 207 10.07 -0.93 -19.53
C PRO A 207 11.24 -0.72 -20.49
N ARG A 208 11.40 -1.64 -21.45
CA ARG A 208 12.35 -1.50 -22.57
C ARG A 208 11.76 -0.72 -23.74
N SER A 209 10.45 -0.54 -23.76
CA SER A 209 9.69 0.21 -24.76
C SER A 209 9.08 1.46 -24.11
N PRO A 210 9.07 2.62 -24.78
CA PRO A 210 8.43 3.82 -24.24
C PRO A 210 6.90 3.69 -24.10
N ASN A 211 6.29 2.72 -24.77
CA ASN A 211 4.83 2.48 -24.76
C ASN A 211 4.37 1.56 -23.62
N HIS A 212 5.30 1.10 -22.78
CA HIS A 212 4.99 0.21 -21.67
C HIS A 212 5.14 0.97 -20.34
N PRO A 213 4.23 0.76 -19.38
CA PRO A 213 4.30 1.46 -18.09
C PRO A 213 5.47 0.92 -17.25
N LEU A 214 6.07 1.79 -16.44
CA LEU A 214 6.83 1.34 -15.27
C LEU A 214 5.88 0.66 -14.29
N VAL A 215 6.28 -0.51 -13.80
CA VAL A 215 5.51 -1.27 -12.83
C VAL A 215 6.38 -1.68 -11.66
N TYR A 216 5.75 -1.83 -10.51
CA TYR A 216 6.40 -2.29 -9.31
C TYR A 216 5.38 -2.88 -8.35
N GLY A 217 5.87 -3.68 -7.41
CA GLY A 217 5.11 -4.17 -6.26
C GLY A 217 6.02 -4.29 -5.06
N LEU A 218 5.45 -4.12 -3.88
CA LEU A 218 6.11 -4.09 -2.60
C LEU A 218 5.37 -5.06 -1.67
N ALA A 219 6.08 -5.69 -0.75
CA ALA A 219 5.45 -6.57 0.20
C ALA A 219 6.30 -6.75 1.43
N ALA A 220 5.66 -6.87 2.59
CA ALA A 220 6.24 -7.55 3.73
C ALA A 220 5.54 -8.88 4.04
N ALA A 221 6.32 -9.84 4.53
CA ALA A 221 5.82 -11.14 4.99
C ALA A 221 6.77 -11.78 6.01
N ASN A 222 6.39 -12.93 6.58
CA ASN A 222 7.21 -13.63 7.57
C ASN A 222 8.44 -14.32 6.98
N THR A 223 8.52 -14.45 5.66
CA THR A 223 9.65 -15.09 4.97
C THR A 223 10.06 -14.30 3.73
N PRO A 224 11.35 -14.35 3.32
CA PRO A 224 11.80 -13.64 2.12
C PRO A 224 11.09 -14.11 0.85
N HIS A 225 10.81 -15.42 0.76
CA HIS A 225 10.12 -16.01 -0.38
C HIS A 225 8.68 -15.49 -0.50
N GLU A 226 7.95 -15.45 0.61
CA GLU A 226 6.57 -14.95 0.62
C GLU A 226 6.50 -13.46 0.31
N ALA A 227 7.41 -12.65 0.87
CA ALA A 227 7.49 -11.22 0.57
C ALA A 227 7.76 -11.01 -0.93
N LEU A 228 8.76 -11.70 -1.49
CA LEU A 228 9.07 -11.60 -2.90
C LEU A 228 7.90 -12.07 -3.80
N PHE A 229 7.18 -13.13 -3.41
CA PHE A 229 6.02 -13.61 -4.15
C PHE A 229 4.87 -12.59 -4.16
N ARG A 230 4.54 -12.00 -3.00
CA ARG A 230 3.52 -10.96 -2.88
C ARG A 230 3.89 -9.71 -3.70
N ALA A 231 5.14 -9.26 -3.62
CA ALA A 231 5.63 -8.12 -4.42
C ALA A 231 5.54 -8.39 -5.93
N GLN A 232 5.79 -9.62 -6.40
CA GLN A 232 5.57 -9.99 -7.80
C GLN A 232 4.09 -9.91 -8.19
N ARG A 233 3.17 -10.37 -7.32
CA ARG A 233 1.73 -10.31 -7.59
C ARG A 233 1.22 -8.89 -7.70
N GLU A 234 1.66 -7.99 -6.82
CA GLU A 234 1.29 -6.58 -6.90
C GLU A 234 1.87 -5.93 -8.16
N CYS A 235 3.14 -6.21 -8.51
CA CYS A 235 3.75 -5.74 -9.74
C CYS A 235 2.95 -6.16 -10.99
N LEU A 236 2.52 -7.42 -11.02
CA LEU A 236 1.71 -7.97 -12.12
C LEU A 236 0.30 -7.38 -12.16
N GLN A 237 -0.34 -7.21 -10.99
CA GLN A 237 -1.64 -6.56 -10.91
C GLN A 237 -1.56 -5.12 -11.44
N ARG A 238 -0.54 -4.37 -11.04
CA ARG A 238 -0.29 -3.02 -11.51
C ARG A 238 -0.06 -2.97 -13.02
N LEU A 239 0.73 -3.91 -13.56
CA LEU A 239 0.91 -4.05 -15.00
C LEU A 239 -0.41 -4.28 -15.73
N ALA A 240 -1.25 -5.17 -15.21
CA ALA A 240 -2.51 -5.53 -15.84
C ALA A 240 -3.49 -4.35 -15.93
N PHE A 241 -3.55 -3.49 -14.90
CA PHE A 241 -4.37 -2.27 -14.92
C PHE A 241 -3.82 -1.13 -15.78
N LEU A 242 -2.50 -1.08 -15.98
CA LEU A 242 -1.86 0.00 -16.75
C LEU A 242 -1.58 -0.38 -18.21
N TRP A 243 -1.90 -1.61 -18.60
CA TRP A 243 -1.53 -2.11 -19.92
C TRP A 243 -2.39 -1.50 -21.02
N GLY A 244 -1.75 -0.78 -21.93
CA GLY A 244 -2.44 -0.07 -23.02
C GLY A 244 -2.94 1.31 -22.62
N GLU A 245 -2.78 1.72 -21.36
CA GLU A 245 -3.02 3.08 -20.91
C GLU A 245 -1.95 4.03 -21.47
N ASP A 246 -2.34 5.30 -21.66
CA ASP A 246 -1.44 6.32 -22.17
C ASP A 246 -0.31 6.61 -21.16
N ILE A 247 0.93 6.63 -21.66
CA ILE A 247 2.10 6.99 -20.86
C ILE A 247 2.27 8.52 -20.88
N PRO A 248 2.34 9.20 -19.72
CA PRO A 248 2.48 10.66 -19.67
C PRO A 248 3.74 11.14 -20.41
N GLU A 249 3.57 12.11 -21.31
CA GLU A 249 4.68 12.72 -22.05
C GLU A 249 5.37 13.86 -21.27
N ARG A 250 4.69 14.39 -20.24
CA ARG A 250 5.13 15.53 -19.43
C ARG A 250 4.99 15.25 -17.94
N GLU A 251 5.70 16.01 -17.13
CA GLU A 251 5.56 15.96 -15.68
C GLU A 251 4.10 16.24 -15.26
N PRO A 252 3.49 15.38 -14.42
CA PRO A 252 2.16 15.65 -13.90
C PRO A 252 2.16 16.86 -12.98
N THR A 253 1.02 17.54 -12.89
CA THR A 253 0.89 18.69 -11.96
C THR A 253 0.91 18.18 -10.53
N PHE A 254 1.80 18.75 -9.70
CA PHE A 254 1.97 18.31 -8.33
C PHE A 254 0.67 18.35 -7.52
N SER A 255 0.41 17.25 -6.82
CA SER A 255 -0.61 17.13 -5.77
C SER A 255 -0.10 16.18 -4.68
N PRO A 256 -0.37 16.45 -3.39
CA PRO A 256 -0.08 15.52 -2.29
C PRO A 256 -1.10 14.36 -2.25
N SER A 257 -1.26 13.65 -3.36
CA SER A 257 -2.19 12.52 -3.52
C SER A 257 -1.48 11.28 -4.05
N ALA A 258 -2.00 10.10 -3.72
CA ALA A 258 -1.49 8.82 -4.23
C ALA A 258 -1.46 8.80 -5.77
N ALA A 259 -2.53 9.30 -6.40
CA ALA A 259 -2.66 9.35 -7.86
C ALA A 259 -1.52 10.15 -8.53
N TYR A 260 -1.13 11.29 -7.97
CA TYR A 260 -0.01 12.07 -8.50
C TYR A 260 1.30 11.28 -8.43
N HIS A 261 1.61 10.61 -7.32
CA HIS A 261 2.87 9.86 -7.20
C HIS A 261 2.89 8.63 -8.12
N GLN A 262 1.73 7.99 -8.34
CA GLN A 262 1.60 6.95 -9.36
C GLN A 262 1.88 7.50 -10.77
N GLU A 263 1.26 8.62 -11.16
CA GLU A 263 1.44 9.24 -12.47
C GLU A 263 2.89 9.75 -12.67
N PHE A 264 3.50 10.28 -11.61
CA PHE A 264 4.89 10.75 -11.63
C PHE A 264 5.87 9.66 -12.06
N TYR A 265 5.63 8.42 -11.64
CA TYR A 265 6.48 7.28 -12.03
C TYR A 265 6.09 6.63 -13.34
N LEU A 266 4.93 6.94 -13.92
CA LEU A 266 4.63 6.58 -15.30
C LEU A 266 5.40 7.46 -16.28
N TRP A 267 5.74 8.70 -15.91
CA TRP A 267 6.51 9.61 -16.75
C TRP A 267 7.98 9.13 -16.91
N PRO A 268 8.43 8.76 -18.13
CA PRO A 268 9.73 8.08 -18.31
C PRO A 268 10.97 8.86 -17.83
N ALA A 269 10.88 10.19 -17.76
CA ALA A 269 12.00 11.03 -17.30
C ALA A 269 12.39 10.77 -15.84
N THR A 270 11.49 10.18 -15.04
CA THR A 270 11.73 9.93 -13.60
C THR A 270 12.37 8.57 -13.34
N HIS A 271 12.34 7.63 -14.30
CA HIS A 271 12.82 6.25 -14.13
C HIS A 271 14.30 6.19 -13.69
N GLY A 272 15.13 7.11 -14.18
CA GLY A 272 16.53 7.21 -13.79
C GLY A 272 16.74 7.51 -12.30
N ARG A 273 15.82 8.26 -11.67
CA ARG A 273 15.85 8.53 -10.22
C ARG A 273 15.60 7.24 -9.44
N LEU A 274 14.57 6.49 -9.85
CA LEU A 274 14.22 5.23 -9.21
C LEU A 274 15.35 4.20 -9.32
N ARG A 275 15.99 4.07 -10.49
CA ARG A 275 17.16 3.19 -10.67
C ARG A 275 18.30 3.56 -9.72
N ARG A 276 18.65 4.84 -9.65
CA ARG A 276 19.71 5.31 -8.73
C ARG A 276 19.38 4.99 -7.28
N TRP A 277 18.13 5.15 -6.85
CA TRP A 277 17.71 4.76 -5.51
C TRP A 277 17.91 3.27 -5.26
N LEU A 278 17.44 2.40 -6.17
CA LEU A 278 17.61 0.95 -6.06
C LEU A 278 19.08 0.52 -6.06
N ASP A 279 19.96 1.28 -6.71
CA ASP A 279 21.41 1.04 -6.70
C ASP A 279 22.09 1.52 -5.39
N GLY A 280 21.33 2.18 -4.50
CA GLY A 280 21.79 2.72 -3.22
C GLY A 280 22.21 4.18 -3.26
N GLY A 281 21.85 4.93 -4.30
CA GLY A 281 22.25 6.34 -4.49
C GLY A 281 21.69 7.30 -3.43
N SER A 282 20.70 6.89 -2.65
CA SER A 282 20.18 7.66 -1.50
C SER A 282 20.83 7.30 -0.18
N TYR A 283 21.57 6.20 -0.10
CA TYR A 283 22.11 5.69 1.16
C TYR A 283 23.21 6.60 1.71
N ASP A 284 23.07 6.97 2.97
CA ASP A 284 24.06 7.73 3.73
C ASP A 284 24.32 7.03 5.07
N PRO A 285 25.51 6.44 5.30
CA PRO A 285 25.82 5.73 6.53
C PRO A 285 25.81 6.63 7.78
N GLY A 286 25.88 7.95 7.62
CA GLY A 286 25.77 8.91 8.72
C GLY A 286 24.33 9.33 9.04
N PHE A 287 23.35 8.93 8.22
CA PHE A 287 21.96 9.31 8.41
C PHE A 287 21.16 8.22 9.11
N LEU A 288 20.54 8.60 10.23
CA LEU A 288 19.54 7.80 10.93
C LEU A 288 18.26 8.61 11.07
N VAL A 289 17.13 7.97 10.78
CA VAL A 289 15.83 8.56 11.06
C VAL A 289 15.66 8.61 12.58
N PRO A 290 15.40 9.78 13.17
CA PRO A 290 15.22 9.88 14.61
C PRO A 290 14.12 8.93 15.10
N PRO A 291 14.31 8.24 16.24
CA PRO A 291 13.25 7.44 16.83
C PRO A 291 12.07 8.33 17.19
N HIS A 292 10.85 7.82 17.01
CA HIS A 292 9.66 8.51 17.49
C HIS A 292 9.76 8.68 19.02
N PRO A 293 9.51 9.89 19.58
CA PRO A 293 9.67 10.14 21.02
C PRO A 293 8.81 9.20 21.88
N ASP A 294 7.64 8.83 21.35
CA ASP A 294 6.71 7.90 22.00
C ASP A 294 6.86 6.44 21.52
N ALA A 295 8.07 6.02 21.12
CA ALA A 295 8.30 4.66 20.66
C ALA A 295 8.06 3.65 21.80
N VAL A 296 6.99 2.86 21.65
CA VAL A 296 6.63 1.80 22.60
C VAL A 296 7.17 0.45 22.13
N GLN A 297 7.47 -0.44 23.08
CA GLN A 297 7.82 -1.83 22.78
C GLN A 297 6.58 -2.61 22.34
N GLY A 298 6.65 -3.20 21.14
CA GLY A 298 5.62 -4.09 20.60
C GLY A 298 4.61 -3.40 19.68
N PRO A 299 3.89 -4.21 18.87
CA PRO A 299 2.89 -3.72 17.93
C PRO A 299 1.59 -3.35 18.68
N ARG A 300 0.94 -2.29 18.21
CA ARG A 300 -0.31 -1.75 18.76
C ARG A 300 -1.32 -1.61 17.65
N PHE A 301 -2.59 -1.79 17.97
CA PHE A 301 -3.66 -1.83 16.98
C PHE A 301 -4.90 -1.09 17.46
N VAL A 302 -5.72 -0.66 16.50
CA VAL A 302 -7.06 -0.13 16.73
C VAL A 302 -8.05 -0.91 15.87
N ASP A 303 -9.18 -1.28 16.46
CA ASP A 303 -10.32 -1.87 15.74
C ASP A 303 -11.14 -0.76 15.07
N LEU A 304 -11.14 -0.74 13.75
CA LEU A 304 -11.93 0.17 12.91
C LEU A 304 -13.24 -0.47 12.43
N THR A 305 -13.57 -1.67 12.90
CA THR A 305 -14.76 -2.39 12.44
C THR A 305 -16.03 -1.62 12.84
N PRO A 306 -16.88 -1.23 11.88
CA PRO A 306 -18.17 -0.61 12.18
C PRO A 306 -19.00 -1.51 13.08
N ALA A 307 -19.69 -0.92 14.06
CA ALA A 307 -20.43 -1.69 15.08
C ALA A 307 -21.46 -2.66 14.47
N SER A 308 -22.06 -2.29 13.34
CA SER A 308 -23.01 -3.10 12.57
C SER A 308 -22.40 -4.33 11.90
N LEU A 309 -21.07 -4.38 11.75
CA LEU A 309 -20.34 -5.39 10.95
C LEU A 309 -19.47 -6.33 11.81
N ARG A 310 -19.47 -6.18 13.14
CA ARG A 310 -18.62 -6.94 14.09
C ARG A 310 -18.83 -8.46 14.11
N ASN A 311 -19.75 -9.01 13.32
CA ASN A 311 -20.15 -10.43 13.36
C ASN A 311 -19.53 -11.31 12.26
N GLY A 312 -18.49 -10.87 11.56
CA GLY A 312 -17.84 -11.73 10.56
C GLY A 312 -16.55 -11.23 9.91
N LEU A 313 -16.24 -9.95 10.02
CA LEU A 313 -14.98 -9.37 9.55
C LEU A 313 -14.46 -8.38 10.58
N LEU A 314 -13.14 -8.22 10.59
CA LEU A 314 -12.43 -7.21 11.37
C LEU A 314 -11.66 -6.31 10.41
N VAL A 315 -11.72 -5.01 10.66
CA VAL A 315 -10.88 -4.00 10.00
C VAL A 315 -9.96 -3.43 11.07
N ILE A 316 -8.67 -3.70 10.97
CA ILE A 316 -7.69 -3.34 12.00
C ILE A 316 -6.68 -2.38 11.43
N LYS A 317 -6.34 -1.34 12.19
CA LYS A 317 -5.21 -0.46 11.90
C LYS A 317 -4.04 -0.72 12.84
N ALA A 318 -2.86 -0.99 12.29
CA ALA A 318 -1.60 -0.98 13.02
C ALA A 318 -1.17 0.46 13.33
N ILE A 319 -0.83 0.73 14.58
CA ILE A 319 -0.39 2.03 15.05
C ILE A 319 1.14 2.08 15.06
N PRO A 320 1.76 3.03 14.33
CA PRO A 320 3.20 3.21 14.34
C PRO A 320 3.74 3.37 15.77
N SER A 321 4.75 2.58 16.12
CA SER A 321 5.53 2.80 17.35
C SER A 321 6.77 3.61 17.04
N SER A 322 7.56 3.16 16.07
CA SER A 322 8.73 3.87 15.55
C SER A 322 8.73 3.97 14.03
N GLN A 323 7.75 3.35 13.37
CA GLN A 323 7.63 3.30 11.93
C GLN A 323 7.31 4.69 11.35
N LEU A 324 7.91 5.03 10.22
CA LEU A 324 7.56 6.22 9.47
C LEU A 324 6.14 6.07 8.90
N PRO A 325 5.23 7.01 9.13
CA PRO A 325 3.93 6.99 8.49
C PRO A 325 4.09 7.31 7.01
N LEU A 326 3.35 6.60 6.16
CA LEU A 326 3.25 6.97 4.76
C LEU A 326 2.57 8.35 4.63
N THR A 327 3.24 9.24 3.91
CA THR A 327 2.71 10.54 3.51
C THR A 327 2.85 10.69 2.00
N PHE A 328 2.00 11.50 1.38
CA PHE A 328 2.05 11.87 -0.02
C PHE A 328 2.47 13.33 -0.12
N GLY A 329 3.62 13.63 -0.72
CA GLY A 329 4.10 15.01 -0.81
C GLY A 329 5.54 15.13 -1.29
N LYS A 330 6.08 16.34 -1.22
CA LYS A 330 7.52 16.62 -1.38
C LYS A 330 8.25 16.66 -0.04
N GLU A 331 7.49 16.72 1.05
CA GLU A 331 7.97 16.84 2.42
C GLU A 331 7.57 15.60 3.22
N HIS A 332 8.19 15.41 4.39
CA HIS A 332 7.83 14.35 5.33
C HIS A 332 7.96 14.87 6.77
N PRO A 333 7.00 14.60 7.67
CA PRO A 333 6.95 15.19 9.02
C PRO A 333 8.17 14.86 9.90
N PHE A 334 8.85 13.75 9.62
CA PHE A 334 9.97 13.24 10.41
C PHE A 334 11.33 13.30 9.71
N ILE A 335 11.39 13.83 8.48
CA ILE A 335 12.62 13.86 7.68
C ILE A 335 12.98 15.32 7.37
N PRO A 336 14.26 15.74 7.52
CA PRO A 336 14.68 17.07 7.12
C PRO A 336 14.30 17.40 5.67
N ASN A 337 13.71 18.58 5.46
CA ASN A 337 13.16 18.96 4.14
C ASN A 337 14.21 18.92 3.03
N GLU A 338 15.44 19.37 3.31
CA GLU A 338 16.56 19.31 2.37
C GLU A 338 16.79 17.91 1.82
N ARG A 339 16.65 16.88 2.66
CA ARG A 339 16.83 15.48 2.28
C ARG A 339 15.64 14.95 1.48
N ALA A 340 14.42 15.29 1.89
CA ALA A 340 13.20 14.92 1.15
C ALA A 340 13.21 15.50 -0.27
N VAL A 341 13.60 16.78 -0.41
CA VAL A 341 13.71 17.49 -1.69
C VAL A 341 14.90 16.99 -2.51
N HIS A 342 16.05 16.72 -1.90
CA HIS A 342 17.27 16.33 -2.59
C HIS A 342 17.11 15.04 -3.41
N TYR A 343 16.45 14.02 -2.85
CA TYR A 343 16.26 12.77 -3.57
C TYR A 343 15.16 12.86 -4.62
N GLY A 344 14.17 13.74 -4.43
CA GLY A 344 13.11 14.01 -5.42
C GLY A 344 12.39 12.75 -5.89
N LEU A 345 12.31 11.75 -5.01
CA LEU A 345 11.52 10.55 -5.13
C LEU A 345 10.14 10.86 -4.52
N HIS A 346 9.08 10.18 -4.98
CA HIS A 346 7.67 10.50 -4.69
C HIS A 346 6.85 9.31 -4.15
N PRO A 347 6.42 9.26 -2.88
CA PRO A 347 6.00 8.05 -2.16
C PRO A 347 5.28 6.99 -3.01
N ILE A 348 5.84 5.78 -3.05
CA ILE A 348 5.27 4.64 -3.76
C ILE A 348 4.33 3.90 -2.82
N ALA A 349 3.01 4.01 -3.03
CA ALA A 349 2.02 3.22 -2.32
C ALA A 349 0.76 2.99 -3.12
#